data_AF-A0A6V7XF39-F1
#
_entry.id   AF-A0A6V7XF39-F1
#
_cell.length_a   1.000
_cell.length_b   1.000
_cell.length_c   1.000
_cell.angle_alpha   90.00
_cell.angle_beta   90.00
_cell.angle_gamma   90.00
#
_symmetry.space_group_name_H-M   'P 1'
#
loop_
_entity.id
_entity.type
_entity.pdbx_description
1 polymer ?
#
loop_
_entity_poly.entity_id
_entity_poly.type
_entity_poly.pdbx_seq_one_letter_code
_entity_poly.pdbx_strand_id
1 'polypeptide(L)'
;MQPICFSSRRLAQSNPHFIKYLIEKLTNKNNFLLEWLSTIKLPRAFQPRKYLIITFDRCGVLIFTRLKNDEFLGEFLGAPDLSKEEILSASGAGDCFNCGFLSAILNNFELNKCLQVGRKCAELSLLSTETVPETINNELLK
;
A
#
# COMPACT_ATOMS: atom_id res chain seq x y z
N MET A 1 -9.15 -14.01 -6.34
CA MET A 1 -9.00 -12.89 -7.30
C MET A 1 -7.85 -12.02 -6.82
N GLN A 2 -6.87 -11.73 -7.67
CA GLN A 2 -5.62 -11.06 -7.26
C GLN A 2 -5.77 -9.52 -7.24
N PRO A 3 -5.33 -8.83 -6.16
CA PRO A 3 -5.16 -7.38 -6.16
C PRO A 3 -4.08 -6.95 -7.16
N ILE A 4 -4.21 -5.74 -7.70
CA ILE A 4 -3.15 -5.16 -8.54
C ILE A 4 -2.36 -4.19 -7.67
N CYS A 5 -1.07 -4.48 -7.44
CA CYS A 5 -0.18 -3.60 -6.69
C CYS A 5 0.85 -2.95 -7.62
N PHE A 6 1.02 -1.64 -7.50
CA PHE A 6 2.08 -0.90 -8.17
C PHE A 6 2.86 -0.05 -7.19
N SER A 7 4.16 0.14 -7.45
CA SER A 7 4.89 1.24 -6.84
C SER A 7 4.49 2.56 -7.52
N SER A 8 4.42 3.63 -6.72
CA SER A 8 4.22 4.99 -7.24
C SER A 8 5.24 5.35 -8.32
N ARG A 9 6.51 4.93 -8.15
CA ARG A 9 7.59 5.13 -9.12
C ARG A 9 7.29 4.48 -10.48
N ARG A 10 6.75 3.25 -10.49
CA ARG A 10 6.36 2.57 -11.74
C ARG A 10 5.15 3.25 -12.39
N LEU A 11 4.15 3.65 -11.60
CA LEU A 11 3.00 4.37 -12.14
C LEU A 11 3.36 5.76 -12.69
N ALA A 12 4.34 6.43 -12.09
CA ALA A 12 4.79 7.74 -12.53
C ALA A 12 5.37 7.71 -13.95
N GLN A 13 5.87 6.56 -14.42
CA GLN A 13 6.34 6.40 -15.81
C GLN A 13 5.19 6.48 -16.82
N SER A 14 3.99 6.04 -16.43
CA SER A 14 2.81 6.03 -17.30
C SER A 14 1.90 7.24 -17.10
N ASN A 15 1.84 7.79 -15.89
CA ASN A 15 0.97 8.92 -15.57
C ASN A 15 1.59 9.83 -14.48
N PRO A 16 2.65 10.58 -14.82
CA PRO A 16 3.45 11.32 -13.83
C PRO A 16 2.65 12.41 -13.11
N HIS A 17 1.75 13.11 -13.81
CA HIS A 17 0.95 14.18 -13.22
C HIS A 17 -0.01 13.67 -12.14
N PHE A 18 -0.69 12.54 -12.38
CA PHE A 18 -1.59 11.94 -11.40
C PHE A 18 -0.83 11.47 -10.16
N ILE A 19 0.31 10.79 -10.34
CA ILE A 19 1.11 10.32 -9.20
C ILE A 19 1.71 11.48 -8.40
N LYS A 20 2.22 12.51 -9.07
CA LYS A 20 2.73 13.72 -8.39
C LYS A 20 1.63 14.38 -7.55
N TYR A 21 0.43 14.53 -8.12
CA TYR A 21 -0.74 15.05 -7.40
C TYR A 21 -1.07 14.23 -6.14
N LEU A 22 -1.06 12.90 -6.24
CA LEU A 22 -1.29 12.03 -5.08
C LEU A 22 -0.23 12.24 -4.00
N ILE A 23 1.06 12.26 -4.37
CA ILE A 23 2.18 12.46 -3.43
C ILE A 23 2.06 13.80 -2.70
N GLU A 24 1.80 14.89 -3.42
CA GLU A 24 1.65 16.23 -2.84
C GLU A 24 0.50 16.28 -1.82
N LYS A 25 -0.61 15.59 -2.07
CA LYS A 25 -1.76 15.54 -1.16
C LYS A 25 -1.50 14.66 0.05
N LEU A 26 -0.90 13.48 -0.13
CA LEU A 26 -0.57 12.55 0.96
C LEU A 26 0.49 13.11 1.91
N THR A 27 1.46 13.87 1.38
CA THR A 27 2.53 14.46 2.19
C THR A 27 2.03 15.59 3.08
N ASN A 28 1.00 16.32 2.64
CA ASN A 28 0.48 17.48 3.37
C ASN A 28 -0.39 17.13 4.60
N LYS A 29 -0.52 15.87 5.02
CA LYS A 29 -1.18 15.37 6.27
C LYS A 29 -2.29 16.27 6.84
N ASN A 30 -3.21 16.73 5.99
CA ASN A 30 -4.29 17.63 6.40
C ASN A 30 -5.48 16.83 6.95
N ASN A 31 -6.26 17.44 7.85
CA ASN A 31 -7.50 16.86 8.41
C ASN A 31 -8.53 16.46 7.34
N PHE A 32 -8.38 16.92 6.10
CA PHE A 32 -9.26 16.67 4.97
C PHE A 32 -8.85 15.46 4.11
N LEU A 33 -7.88 14.65 4.55
CA LEU A 33 -7.39 13.52 3.74
C LEU A 33 -8.51 12.54 3.38
N LEU A 34 -9.37 12.17 4.33
CA LEU A 34 -10.48 11.23 4.09
C LEU A 34 -11.52 11.79 3.12
N GLU A 35 -11.88 13.07 3.28
CA GLU A 35 -12.79 13.75 2.37
C GLU A 35 -12.21 13.85 0.96
N TRP A 36 -10.91 14.14 0.84
CA TRP A 36 -10.25 14.15 -0.46
C TRP A 36 -10.24 12.77 -1.11
N LEU A 37 -9.91 11.71 -0.37
CA LEU A 37 -9.83 10.34 -0.89
C LEU A 37 -11.14 9.87 -1.54
N SER A 38 -12.30 10.32 -1.04
CA SER A 38 -13.60 9.98 -1.63
C SER A 38 -13.90 10.73 -2.94
N THR A 39 -13.17 11.81 -3.24
CA THR A 39 -13.36 12.60 -4.47
C THR A 39 -12.45 12.18 -5.62
N ILE A 40 -11.48 11.31 -5.37
CA ILE A 40 -10.47 10.94 -6.37
C ILE A 40 -11.11 10.11 -7.48
N LYS A 41 -10.97 10.58 -8.72
CA LYS A 41 -11.31 9.81 -9.91
C LYS A 41 -10.07 9.08 -10.42
N LEU A 42 -10.14 7.74 -10.45
CA LEU A 42 -9.09 6.93 -11.05
C LEU A 42 -9.09 7.08 -12.59
N PRO A 43 -7.94 7.40 -13.20
CA PRO A 43 -7.77 7.29 -14.65
C PRO A 43 -8.16 5.90 -15.15
N ARG A 44 -8.81 5.79 -16.32
CA ARG A 44 -9.29 4.51 -16.87
C ARG A 44 -8.23 3.40 -16.85
N ALA A 45 -6.98 3.75 -17.16
CA ALA A 45 -5.85 2.83 -17.17
C ALA A 45 -5.55 2.19 -15.80
N PHE A 46 -5.99 2.80 -14.70
CA PHE A 46 -5.74 2.35 -13.33
C PHE A 46 -6.98 1.82 -12.64
N GLN A 47 -8.10 1.66 -13.33
CA GLN A 47 -9.34 1.20 -12.70
C GLN A 47 -9.28 -0.32 -12.45
N PRO A 48 -9.06 -0.80 -11.20
CA PRO A 48 -8.87 -2.23 -10.91
C PRO A 48 -10.20 -3.00 -11.00
N ARG A 49 -10.20 -4.33 -11.14
CA ARG A 49 -11.45 -5.11 -10.99
C ARG A 49 -12.01 -5.08 -9.56
N LYS A 50 -11.14 -5.06 -8.54
CA LYS A 50 -11.55 -4.99 -7.12
C LYS A 50 -10.65 -4.07 -6.31
N TYR A 51 -9.34 -4.36 -6.24
CA TYR A 51 -8.38 -3.57 -5.48
C TYR A 51 -7.25 -3.05 -6.37
N LEU A 52 -6.93 -1.77 -6.25
CA LEU A 52 -5.69 -1.15 -6.71
C LEU A 52 -4.91 -0.72 -5.47
N ILE A 53 -3.69 -1.19 -5.35
CA ILE A 53 -2.79 -0.83 -4.25
C ILE A 53 -1.62 -0.04 -4.83
N ILE A 54 -1.32 1.12 -4.24
CA ILE A 54 -0.21 1.97 -4.63
C ILE A 54 0.68 2.19 -3.42
N THR A 55 1.93 1.71 -3.49
CA THR A 55 2.92 1.96 -2.45
C THR A 55 3.64 3.29 -2.71
N PHE A 56 3.75 4.12 -1.68
CA PHE A 56 4.35 5.46 -1.69
C PHE A 56 5.59 5.54 -0.80
N ASP A 57 6.44 4.52 -0.85
CA ASP A 57 7.69 4.45 -0.08
C ASP A 57 7.47 4.88 1.39
N ARG A 58 8.07 6.00 1.82
CA ARG A 58 7.99 6.51 3.21
C ARG A 58 6.63 7.10 3.60
N CYS A 59 5.71 7.35 2.65
CA CYS A 59 4.39 7.86 2.98
C CYS A 59 3.48 6.72 3.47
N GLY A 60 3.56 5.55 2.83
CA GLY A 60 2.71 4.40 3.14
C GLY A 60 2.07 3.81 1.90
N VAL A 61 0.80 3.41 2.02
CA VAL A 61 0.06 2.68 1.00
C VAL A 61 -1.32 3.30 0.81
N LEU A 62 -1.67 3.58 -0.44
CA LEU A 62 -3.00 3.99 -0.84
C LEU A 62 -3.69 2.80 -1.50
N ILE A 63 -4.90 2.47 -1.06
CA ILE A 63 -5.72 1.44 -1.67
C ILE A 63 -7.00 2.06 -2.24
N PHE A 64 -7.39 1.62 -3.43
CA PHE A 64 -8.69 1.90 -4.00
C PHE A 64 -9.48 0.60 -4.11
N THR A 65 -10.67 0.60 -3.52
CA THR A 65 -11.63 -0.49 -3.60
C THR A 65 -12.73 -0.10 -4.58
N ARG A 66 -12.95 -0.91 -5.62
CA ARG A 66 -14.08 -0.72 -6.55
C ARG A 66 -15.39 -1.01 -5.81
N LEU A 67 -16.29 -0.05 -5.83
CA LEU A 67 -17.68 -0.15 -5.36
C LEU A 67 -18.61 -0.52 -6.54
N LYS A 68 -19.91 -0.32 -6.39
CA LYS A 68 -20.86 -0.45 -7.51
C LYS A 68 -20.70 0.74 -8.48
N ASN A 69 -21.11 0.56 -9.74
CA ASN A 69 -21.15 1.64 -10.75
C ASN A 69 -19.81 2.33 -11.04
N ASP A 70 -18.69 1.61 -10.96
CA ASP A 70 -17.34 2.15 -11.22
C ASP A 70 -16.91 3.30 -10.30
N GLU A 71 -17.55 3.41 -9.13
CA GLU A 71 -17.09 4.25 -8.03
C GLU A 71 -15.95 3.57 -7.27
N PHE A 72 -15.09 4.36 -6.63
CA PHE A 72 -13.94 3.85 -5.88
C PHE A 72 -13.88 4.49 -4.49
N LEU A 73 -13.68 3.65 -3.48
CA LEU A 73 -13.33 4.09 -2.14
C LEU A 73 -11.81 4.11 -1.99
N GLY A 74 -11.23 5.27 -1.71
CA GLY A 74 -9.81 5.42 -1.39
C GLY A 74 -9.57 5.34 0.11
N GLU A 75 -8.60 4.53 0.54
CA GLU A 75 -8.14 4.43 1.93
C GLU A 75 -6.62 4.52 1.98
N PHE A 76 -6.09 5.22 2.98
CA PHE A 76 -4.64 5.42 3.12
C PHE A 76 -4.15 4.82 4.44
N LEU A 77 -3.13 3.98 4.35
CA LEU A 77 -2.39 3.46 5.48
C LEU A 77 -1.00 4.09 5.50
N GLY A 78 -0.67 4.79 6.58
CA GLY A 78 0.68 5.33 6.77
C GLY A 78 1.75 4.23 6.78
N ALA A 79 2.97 4.60 6.37
CA ALA A 79 4.14 3.73 6.46
C ALA A 79 4.39 3.27 7.91
N PRO A 80 5.15 2.18 8.12
CA PRO A 80 5.73 1.87 9.43
C PRO A 80 6.42 3.08 10.05
N ASP A 81 6.27 3.26 11.36
CA ASP A 81 6.85 4.40 12.08
C ASP A 81 8.28 4.06 12.48
N LEU A 82 9.17 4.09 11.49
CA LEU A 82 10.59 3.80 11.62
C LEU A 82 11.41 5.05 11.29
N SER A 83 12.36 5.38 12.16
CA SER A 83 13.39 6.37 11.90
C SER A 83 14.33 5.93 10.77
N LYS A 84 15.16 6.85 10.26
CA LYS A 84 16.12 6.50 9.19
C LYS A 84 17.18 5.54 9.70
N GLU A 85 17.53 5.66 10.97
CA GLU A 85 18.58 4.92 11.65
C GLU A 85 18.16 3.48 11.95
N GLU A 86 16.85 3.23 12.08
CA GLU A 86 16.29 1.88 12.25
C GLU A 86 16.20 1.09 10.93
N ILE A 87 16.10 1.77 9.78
CA ILE A 87 16.00 1.09 8.48
C ILE A 87 17.36 0.53 8.07
N LEU A 88 17.46 -0.80 8.04
CA LEU A 88 18.66 -1.51 7.59
C LEU A 88 18.70 -1.65 6.06
N SER A 89 17.57 -1.97 5.43
CA SER A 89 17.45 -2.12 3.98
C SER A 89 16.03 -1.83 3.51
N ALA A 90 15.88 -1.15 2.37
CA ALA A 90 14.57 -0.99 1.73
C ALA A 90 14.29 -2.07 0.66
N SER A 91 15.26 -2.93 0.38
CA SER A 91 15.13 -3.98 -0.63
C SER A 91 14.16 -5.05 -0.16
N GLY A 92 13.13 -5.34 -0.97
CA GLY A 92 12.12 -6.35 -0.65
C GLY A 92 10.93 -5.87 0.19
N ALA A 93 10.95 -4.66 0.74
CA ALA A 93 9.85 -4.18 1.59
C ALA A 93 8.49 -4.16 0.87
N GLY A 94 8.48 -3.77 -0.41
CA GLY A 94 7.26 -3.82 -1.24
C GLY A 94 6.79 -5.23 -1.57
N ASP A 95 7.73 -6.17 -1.77
CA ASP A 95 7.40 -7.58 -2.03
C ASP A 95 6.87 -8.25 -0.77
N CYS A 96 7.50 -8.01 0.38
CA CYS A 96 7.04 -8.46 1.69
C CYS A 96 5.67 -7.88 2.03
N PHE A 97 5.41 -6.60 1.74
CA PHE A 97 4.07 -6.02 1.85
C PHE A 97 3.04 -6.81 1.03
N ASN A 98 3.34 -7.03 -0.26
CA ASN A 98 2.44 -7.72 -1.17
C ASN A 98 2.16 -9.16 -0.71
N CYS A 99 3.19 -9.91 -0.33
CA CYS A 99 3.06 -11.26 0.16
C CYS A 99 2.24 -11.34 1.45
N GLY A 100 2.48 -10.44 2.41
CA GLY A 100 1.70 -10.36 3.65
C GLY A 100 0.23 -10.04 3.39
N PHE A 101 -0.04 -9.04 2.55
CA PHE A 101 -1.40 -8.67 2.15
C PHE A 101 -2.12 -9.83 1.46
N LEU A 102 -1.48 -10.47 0.48
CA LEU A 102 -2.04 -11.61 -0.25
C LEU A 102 -2.31 -12.80 0.67
N SER A 103 -1.37 -13.10 1.57
CA SER A 103 -1.52 -14.19 2.54
C SER A 103 -2.74 -13.97 3.44
N ALA A 104 -2.93 -12.74 3.93
CA ALA A 104 -4.11 -12.39 4.72
C ALA A 104 -5.43 -12.48 3.93
N ILE A 105 -5.44 -12.05 2.65
CA ILE A 105 -6.59 -12.21 1.76
C ILE A 105 -6.93 -13.69 1.54
N LEU A 106 -5.93 -14.54 1.35
CA LEU A 106 -6.12 -15.99 1.16
C LEU A 106 -6.68 -16.67 2.42
N ASN A 107 -6.47 -16.07 3.59
CA ASN A 107 -7.05 -16.50 4.87
C ASN A 107 -8.42 -15.83 5.16
N ASN A 108 -9.05 -15.18 4.16
CA ASN A 108 -10.35 -14.53 4.27
C ASN A 108 -10.43 -13.42 5.34
N PHE A 109 -9.31 -12.77 5.66
CA PHE A 109 -9.35 -11.61 6.54
C PHE A 109 -9.98 -10.38 5.88
N GLU A 110 -10.53 -9.50 6.70
CA GLU A 110 -11.02 -8.20 6.25
C GLU A 110 -9.87 -7.31 5.76
N LEU A 111 -10.22 -6.31 4.93
CA LEU A 111 -9.25 -5.46 4.25
C LEU A 111 -8.27 -4.77 5.22
N ASN A 112 -8.78 -4.25 6.33
CA ASN A 112 -7.96 -3.60 7.36
C ASN A 112 -6.90 -4.54 7.93
N LYS A 113 -7.26 -5.78 8.27
CA LYS A 113 -6.31 -6.78 8.75
C LYS A 113 -5.31 -7.13 7.64
N CYS A 114 -5.76 -7.27 6.38
CA CYS A 114 -4.85 -7.54 5.26
C CYS A 114 -3.78 -6.45 5.09
N LEU A 115 -4.20 -5.18 5.18
CA LEU A 115 -3.31 -4.03 5.14
C LEU A 115 -2.33 -3.99 6.31
N GLN A 116 -2.79 -4.33 7.52
CA GLN A 116 -1.94 -4.42 8.71
C GLN A 116 -0.89 -5.53 8.59
N VAL A 117 -1.27 -6.72 8.12
CA VAL A 117 -0.33 -7.83 7.90
C VAL A 117 0.71 -7.44 6.84
N GLY A 118 0.28 -6.89 5.71
CA GLY A 118 1.21 -6.38 4.70
C GLY A 118 2.17 -5.33 5.26
N ARG A 119 1.66 -4.33 5.99
CA ARG A 119 2.50 -3.31 6.64
C ARG A 119 3.50 -3.92 7.61
N LYS A 120 3.09 -4.93 8.39
CA LYS A 120 3.99 -5.59 9.35
C LYS A 120 5.10 -6.38 8.64
N CYS A 121 4.78 -7.09 7.56
CA CYS A 121 5.79 -7.75 6.73
C CYS A 121 6.78 -6.75 6.13
N ALA A 122 6.29 -5.60 5.66
CA ALA A 122 7.16 -4.52 5.16
C ALA A 122 8.07 -3.96 6.24
N GLU A 123 7.53 -3.72 7.45
CA GLU A 123 8.30 -3.26 8.60
C GLU A 123 9.42 -4.24 8.98
N LEU A 124 9.12 -5.54 9.05
CA LEU A 124 10.13 -6.57 9.35
C LEU A 124 11.22 -6.64 8.27
N SER A 125 10.85 -6.49 7.00
CA SER A 125 11.81 -6.38 5.88
C SER A 125 12.69 -5.13 6.00
N LEU A 126 12.13 -3.98 6.39
CA LEU A 126 12.89 -2.75 6.59
C LEU A 126 13.93 -2.85 7.71
N LEU A 127 13.64 -3.66 8.73
CA LEU A 127 14.49 -3.92 9.89
C LEU A 127 15.48 -5.08 9.67
N SER A 128 15.66 -5.52 8.43
CA SER A 128 16.56 -6.63 8.07
C SER A 128 17.47 -6.25 6.90
N THR A 129 18.61 -6.92 6.80
CA THR A 129 19.45 -6.88 5.59
C THR A 129 18.97 -7.86 4.52
N GLU A 130 18.16 -8.85 4.89
CA GLU A 130 17.58 -9.84 3.99
C GLU A 130 16.34 -9.28 3.27
N THR A 131 16.16 -9.67 2.01
CA THR A 131 14.99 -9.25 1.20
C THR A 131 13.68 -9.85 1.75
N VAL A 132 13.73 -11.07 2.26
CA VAL A 132 12.63 -11.76 2.94
C VAL A 132 13.17 -12.34 4.25
N PRO A 133 12.96 -11.66 5.38
CA PRO A 133 13.51 -12.11 6.66
C PRO A 133 12.79 -13.35 7.21
N GLU A 134 13.51 -14.22 7.90
CA GLU A 134 12.94 -15.38 8.62
C GLU A 134 11.95 -14.99 9.74
N THR A 135 12.01 -13.74 10.20
CA THR A 135 11.05 -13.18 11.18
C THR A 135 9.64 -13.04 10.62
N ILE A 136 9.46 -13.10 9.29
CA ILE A 136 8.15 -13.17 8.65
C ILE A 136 7.64 -14.61 8.69
N ASN A 137 6.66 -14.87 9.55
CA ASN A 137 6.10 -16.20 9.74
C ASN A 137 4.57 -16.16 9.93
N ASN A 138 3.95 -17.33 10.08
CA ASN A 138 2.48 -17.48 10.18
C ASN A 138 1.87 -16.84 11.43
N GLU A 139 2.65 -16.45 12.43
CA GLU A 139 2.12 -15.77 13.61
C GLU A 139 1.57 -14.39 13.30
N LEU A 140 2.04 -13.77 12.21
CA LEU A 140 1.54 -12.49 11.71
C LEU A 140 0.07 -12.57 11.23
N LEU A 141 -0.43 -13.78 10.96
CA LEU A 141 -1.81 -14.04 10.55
C LEU A 141 -2.75 -14.31 11.72
N LYS A 142 -2.22 -14.49 12.95
CA LYS A 142 -3.06 -14.64 14.15
C LYS A 142 -3.66 -13.30 14.56
#